data_AF-A0A3M0Z9P5-F1
#
_entry.id   AF-A0A3M0Z9P5-F1
#
_cell.length_a   1.000
_cell.length_b   1.000
_cell.length_c   1.000
_cell.angle_alpha   90.00
_cell.angle_beta   90.00
_cell.angle_gamma   90.00
#
_symmetry.space_group_name_H-M   'P 1'
#
loop_
_entity.id
_entity.type
_entity.pdbx_description
1 polymer ?
#
loop_
_entity_poly.entity_id
_entity_poly.type
_entity_poly.pdbx_seq_one_letter_code
_entity_poly.pdbx_strand_id
1 'polypeptide(L)'
;PKRYSRQTREWDWSDEHLRAQAALIREARIRGVTMVMASPWSPPAWMKTNGKTQKGGSLKAECYADYARYLLAYVKGMKEQFGVDIDVLSLQNESDETKKWECCKWTARDQTRFLRDYIGPLKTKWALDVRLLANEATEWDAQFKSWILTMLNDPQAAPYLDIVGGHRYRKPAASAFPEVWQAGKRLWMTEYYWEGKGPLYLQNARVIHNFMVKAQVNAYLFWWLFARPDKSTRARLILFDEKAGTFSIHKHAYALGQYSRFIRPGYHRVDVKGRLPDDLLVSAYREPAGSRVVVVAVNLGADRSISIEIDGVEGLHWRTWQTSRTENMTRRDDVKPETMFLQKETIVTLVGEP
;
A
#
# COMPACT_ATOMS: atom_id res chain seq x y z
N PRO A 1 2.09 12.52 16.73
CA PRO A 1 1.47 13.06 17.97
C PRO A 1 0.71 14.35 17.65
N LYS A 2 -0.56 14.47 18.07
CA LYS A 2 -1.39 15.63 17.70
C LYS A 2 -0.90 16.95 18.31
N ARG A 3 -0.12 16.88 19.39
CA ARG A 3 0.46 18.05 20.05
C ARG A 3 1.96 17.85 20.28
N TYR A 4 2.75 18.70 19.64
CA TYR A 4 4.17 18.91 19.92
C TYR A 4 4.29 20.30 20.53
N SER A 5 4.82 20.39 21.75
CA SER A 5 5.12 21.69 22.38
C SER A 5 6.43 22.21 21.85
N ARG A 6 6.40 23.35 21.14
CA ARG A 6 7.63 24.01 20.65
C ARG A 6 8.52 24.47 21.80
N GLN A 7 7.94 24.83 22.94
CA GLN A 7 8.66 25.35 24.10
C GLN A 7 9.32 24.23 24.91
N THR A 8 8.58 23.16 25.21
CA THR A 8 9.10 22.07 26.07
C THR A 8 9.75 20.94 25.27
N ARG A 9 9.54 20.90 23.93
CA ARG A 9 9.92 19.79 23.05
C ARG A 9 9.33 18.43 23.49
N GLU A 10 8.24 18.48 24.24
CA GLU A 10 7.53 17.30 24.72
C GLU A 10 6.42 16.87 23.75
N TRP A 11 6.18 15.56 23.79
CA TRP A 11 5.24 14.85 22.96
C TRP A 11 4.06 14.41 23.81
N ASP A 12 2.85 14.77 23.39
CA ASP A 12 1.64 14.25 24.02
C ASP A 12 1.34 12.84 23.50
N TRP A 13 1.59 11.85 24.37
CA TRP A 13 1.30 10.42 24.15
C TRP A 13 0.00 9.96 24.81
N SER A 14 -0.75 10.88 25.42
CA SER A 14 -2.03 10.59 26.06
C SER A 14 -3.20 10.49 25.09
N ASP A 15 -3.01 10.89 23.82
CA ASP A 15 -4.05 10.85 22.78
C ASP A 15 -4.64 9.44 22.61
N GLU A 16 -5.96 9.33 22.83
CA GLU A 16 -6.67 8.06 22.79
C GLU A 16 -6.66 7.42 21.40
N HIS A 17 -6.63 8.20 20.32
CA HIS A 17 -6.54 7.64 18.97
C HIS A 17 -5.19 6.99 18.73
N LEU A 18 -4.13 7.59 19.24
CA LEU A 18 -2.79 7.02 19.16
C LEU A 18 -2.70 5.69 19.92
N ARG A 19 -3.29 5.62 21.12
CA ARG A 19 -3.40 4.39 21.90
C ARG A 19 -4.21 3.31 21.17
N ALA A 20 -5.33 3.69 20.56
CA ALA A 20 -6.15 2.79 19.76
C ALA A 20 -5.43 2.25 18.52
N GLN A 21 -4.70 3.12 17.80
CA GLN A 21 -3.85 2.70 16.67
C GLN A 21 -2.75 1.74 17.13
N ALA A 22 -2.07 2.03 18.23
CA ALA A 22 -1.05 1.14 18.77
C ALA A 22 -1.62 -0.23 19.17
N ALA A 23 -2.79 -0.27 19.81
CA ALA A 23 -3.48 -1.52 20.14
C ALA A 23 -3.82 -2.32 18.89
N LEU A 24 -4.38 -1.69 17.85
CA LEU A 24 -4.67 -2.34 16.58
C LEU A 24 -3.40 -2.90 15.92
N ILE A 25 -2.30 -2.14 15.92
CA ILE A 25 -1.04 -2.58 15.34
C ILE A 25 -0.50 -3.81 16.08
N ARG A 26 -0.53 -3.83 17.43
CA ARG A 26 -0.10 -5.01 18.21
C ARG A 26 -0.92 -6.25 17.86
N GLU A 27 -2.24 -6.11 17.80
CA GLU A 27 -3.13 -7.22 17.39
C GLU A 27 -2.82 -7.70 15.97
N ALA A 28 -2.51 -6.77 15.05
CA ALA A 28 -2.13 -7.10 13.69
C ALA A 28 -0.78 -7.85 13.64
N ARG A 29 0.22 -7.43 14.43
CA ARG A 29 1.52 -8.11 14.55
C ARG A 29 1.37 -9.54 15.06
N ILE A 30 0.56 -9.76 16.11
CA ILE A 30 0.26 -11.10 16.65
C ILE A 30 -0.34 -12.01 15.57
N ARG A 31 -1.11 -11.44 14.64
CA ARG A 31 -1.73 -12.16 13.51
C ARG A 31 -0.88 -12.20 12.24
N GLY A 32 0.41 -11.87 12.34
CA GLY A 32 1.39 -12.07 11.26
C GLY A 32 1.54 -10.90 10.28
N VAL A 33 1.12 -9.68 10.65
CA VAL A 33 1.52 -8.47 9.91
C VAL A 33 3.00 -8.19 10.16
N THR A 34 3.79 -8.10 9.11
CA THR A 34 5.25 -7.92 9.19
C THR A 34 5.72 -6.50 8.92
N MET A 35 4.84 -5.61 8.42
CA MET A 35 5.18 -4.22 8.15
C MET A 35 4.05 -3.27 8.57
N VAL A 36 4.44 -2.14 9.15
CA VAL A 36 3.61 -1.02 9.58
C VAL A 36 4.20 0.22 8.94
N MET A 37 3.37 0.88 8.12
CA MET A 37 3.70 2.14 7.48
C MET A 37 3.00 3.29 8.21
N ALA A 38 3.76 4.30 8.61
CA ALA A 38 3.23 5.55 9.13
C ALA A 38 3.31 6.63 8.03
N SER A 39 2.19 7.33 7.80
CA SER A 39 2.13 8.43 6.84
C SER A 39 1.58 9.72 7.48
N PRO A 40 2.29 10.85 7.33
CA PRO A 40 1.77 12.16 7.73
C PRO A 40 0.95 12.82 6.61
N TRP A 41 -0.30 13.19 6.89
CA TRP A 41 -1.09 14.04 5.99
C TRP A 41 -0.63 15.50 5.98
N SER A 42 -0.09 16.00 7.09
CA SER A 42 0.32 17.41 7.18
C SER A 42 1.28 17.62 8.35
N PRO A 43 2.28 18.51 8.21
CA PRO A 43 2.98 19.09 9.35
C PRO A 43 2.03 19.85 10.29
N PRO A 44 2.41 20.04 11.58
CA PRO A 44 1.72 20.97 12.46
C PRO A 44 1.54 22.36 11.83
N ALA A 45 0.39 22.98 12.08
CA ALA A 45 -0.01 24.25 11.47
C ALA A 45 1.06 25.36 11.53
N TRP A 46 1.76 25.49 12.67
CA TRP A 46 2.77 26.52 12.87
C TRP A 46 4.02 26.35 11.98
N MET A 47 4.31 25.11 11.54
CA MET A 47 5.41 24.80 10.62
C MET A 47 5.06 25.12 9.15
N LYS A 48 3.80 25.46 8.85
CA LYS A 48 3.31 25.63 7.49
C LYS A 48 3.18 27.10 7.10
N THR A 49 3.42 27.42 5.83
CA THR A 49 3.37 28.78 5.28
C THR A 49 1.98 29.43 5.40
N ASN A 50 0.91 28.64 5.41
CA ASN A 50 -0.46 29.12 5.56
C ASN A 50 -0.98 29.09 7.02
N GLY A 51 -0.15 28.66 7.97
CA GLY A 51 -0.53 28.56 9.39
C GLY A 51 -1.66 27.55 9.66
N LYS A 52 -1.94 26.60 8.77
CA LYS A 52 -3.09 25.67 8.84
C LYS A 52 -2.70 24.27 8.41
N THR A 53 -3.27 23.23 9.01
CA THR A 53 -3.02 21.84 8.59
C THR A 53 -3.71 21.49 7.27
N GLN A 54 -4.82 22.16 6.92
CA GLN A 54 -5.57 21.94 5.68
C GLN A 54 -5.34 23.05 4.63
N LYS A 55 -5.99 22.93 3.46
CA LYS A 55 -6.05 23.94 2.39
C LYS A 55 -4.67 24.31 1.84
N GLY A 56 -3.85 23.28 1.60
CA GLY A 56 -2.54 23.40 0.98
C GLY A 56 -1.50 24.00 1.92
N GLY A 57 -0.76 25.00 1.44
CA GLY A 57 0.47 25.46 2.10
C GLY A 57 1.63 24.50 1.91
N SER A 58 2.81 24.93 2.35
CA SER A 58 4.05 24.15 2.29
C SER A 58 4.78 24.24 3.62
N LEU A 59 5.69 23.29 3.87
CA LEU A 59 6.55 23.35 5.03
C LEU A 59 7.50 24.56 4.90
N LYS A 60 7.57 25.38 5.95
CA LYS A 60 8.52 26.49 6.04
C LYS A 60 9.95 25.96 6.07
N ALA A 61 10.86 26.57 5.31
CA ALA A 61 12.25 26.12 5.22
C ALA A 61 12.95 26.12 6.59
N GLU A 62 12.67 27.13 7.42
CA GLU A 62 13.18 27.23 8.79
C GLU A 62 12.66 26.12 9.73
N CYS A 63 11.59 25.40 9.35
CA CYS A 63 10.99 24.31 10.12
C CYS A 63 11.46 22.92 9.67
N TYR A 64 12.34 22.77 8.67
CA TYR A 64 12.75 21.45 8.16
C TYR A 64 13.40 20.59 9.25
N ALA A 65 14.30 21.15 10.05
CA ALA A 65 14.93 20.42 11.15
C ALA A 65 13.92 19.97 12.21
N ASP A 66 12.94 20.82 12.52
CA ASP A 66 11.90 20.49 13.51
C ASP A 66 10.91 19.45 12.98
N TYR A 67 10.56 19.51 11.69
CA TYR A 67 9.68 18.52 11.08
C TYR A 67 10.36 17.13 10.96
N ALA A 68 11.66 17.09 10.63
CA ALA A 68 12.42 15.83 10.65
C ALA A 68 12.43 15.20 12.05
N ARG A 69 12.71 16.00 13.10
CA ARG A 69 12.59 15.55 14.49
C ARG A 69 11.19 15.09 14.82
N TYR A 70 10.17 15.78 14.31
CA TYR A 70 8.77 15.44 14.56
C TYR A 70 8.39 14.07 14.04
N LEU A 71 8.75 13.76 12.79
CA LEU A 71 8.46 12.47 12.19
C LEU A 71 9.25 11.33 12.87
N LEU A 72 10.53 11.53 13.15
CA LEU A 72 11.35 10.50 13.78
C LEU A 72 11.05 10.31 15.27
N ALA A 73 10.59 11.35 15.96
CA ALA A 73 10.13 11.20 17.34
C ALA A 73 8.82 10.42 17.43
N TYR A 74 7.96 10.50 16.40
CA TYR A 74 6.82 9.61 16.29
C TYR A 74 7.27 8.14 16.21
N VAL A 75 8.21 7.82 15.30
CA VAL A 75 8.76 6.45 15.16
C VAL A 75 9.35 5.95 16.48
N LYS A 76 10.24 6.75 17.08
CA LYS A 76 10.88 6.41 18.36
C LYS A 76 9.86 6.21 19.48
N GLY A 77 8.93 7.15 19.63
CA GLY A 77 7.98 7.09 20.74
C GLY A 77 6.87 6.05 20.57
N MET A 78 6.51 5.66 19.34
CA MET A 78 5.63 4.49 19.14
C MET A 78 6.24 3.23 19.76
N LYS A 79 7.55 3.06 19.64
CA LYS A 79 8.29 1.97 20.28
C LYS A 79 8.41 2.15 21.78
N GLU A 80 8.85 3.32 22.25
CA GLU A 80 9.12 3.54 23.68
C GLU A 80 7.83 3.55 24.53
N GLN A 81 6.76 4.14 24.02
CA GLN A 81 5.52 4.35 24.76
C GLN A 81 4.54 3.20 24.57
N PHE A 82 4.57 2.55 23.41
CA PHE A 82 3.62 1.50 23.06
C PHE A 82 4.25 0.20 22.57
N GLY A 83 5.57 0.03 22.58
CA GLY A 83 6.19 -1.22 22.14
C GLY A 83 5.88 -1.56 20.67
N VAL A 84 5.52 -0.57 19.84
CA VAL A 84 5.15 -0.75 18.43
C VAL A 84 6.26 -0.22 17.53
N ASP A 85 6.83 -1.10 16.72
CA ASP A 85 7.79 -0.72 15.68
C ASP A 85 7.09 -0.24 14.42
N ILE A 86 7.58 0.89 13.89
CA ILE A 86 7.20 1.45 12.60
C ILE A 86 8.30 1.10 11.59
N ASP A 87 8.01 0.26 10.59
CA ASP A 87 9.03 -0.22 9.64
C ASP A 87 9.20 0.69 8.43
N VAL A 88 8.19 1.52 8.14
CA VAL A 88 8.18 2.48 7.02
C VAL A 88 7.59 3.80 7.48
N LEU A 89 8.27 4.89 7.19
CA LEU A 89 7.83 6.26 7.43
C LEU A 89 7.77 7.02 6.11
N SER A 90 6.58 7.42 5.69
CA SER A 90 6.41 8.34 4.57
C SER A 90 6.80 9.75 4.95
N LEU A 91 7.37 10.49 4.00
CA LEU A 91 7.70 11.90 4.18
C LEU A 91 6.44 12.79 4.17
N GLN A 92 5.45 12.43 3.35
CA GLN A 92 4.24 13.21 3.11
C GLN A 92 3.23 12.43 2.25
N ASN A 93 1.98 12.38 2.67
CA ASN A 93 0.85 11.94 1.84
C ASN A 93 0.46 13.00 0.78
N GLU A 94 0.22 12.59 -0.47
CA GLU A 94 -0.34 13.41 -1.56
C GLU A 94 0.29 14.80 -1.69
N SER A 95 1.63 14.79 -1.71
CA SER A 95 2.48 15.98 -1.68
C SER A 95 2.34 16.93 -2.89
N ASP A 96 1.59 16.49 -3.90
CA ASP A 96 1.30 17.12 -5.19
C ASP A 96 -0.03 17.91 -5.19
N GLU A 97 -0.90 17.74 -4.19
CA GLU A 97 -2.27 18.26 -4.25
C GLU A 97 -2.68 19.17 -3.08
N THR A 98 -3.66 20.05 -3.35
CA THR A 98 -4.31 20.85 -2.31
C THR A 98 -5.69 20.28 -1.99
N LYS A 99 -5.92 19.97 -0.71
CA LYS A 99 -7.17 19.37 -0.23
C LYS A 99 -7.89 20.26 0.77
N LYS A 100 -9.18 19.97 0.96
CA LYS A 100 -10.01 20.62 2.01
C LYS A 100 -9.67 20.10 3.42
N TRP A 101 -9.08 18.91 3.51
CA TRP A 101 -8.55 18.29 4.73
C TRP A 101 -7.02 18.45 4.82
N GLU A 102 -6.39 17.76 5.77
CA GLU A 102 -4.96 17.77 6.03
C GLU A 102 -4.16 17.46 4.76
N CYS A 103 -3.28 18.37 4.38
CA CYS A 103 -2.40 18.24 3.22
C CYS A 103 -1.20 19.17 3.37
N CYS A 104 -0.10 18.89 2.69
CA CYS A 104 1.04 19.80 2.58
C CYS A 104 1.68 19.62 1.21
N LYS A 105 1.79 20.71 0.44
CA LYS A 105 2.45 20.68 -0.84
C LYS A 105 3.96 20.73 -0.67
N TRP A 106 4.65 19.98 -1.51
CA TRP A 106 6.09 20.03 -1.66
C TRP A 106 6.47 20.39 -3.10
N THR A 107 7.75 20.64 -3.32
CA THR A 107 8.36 20.57 -4.64
C THR A 107 9.35 19.42 -4.65
N ALA A 108 9.69 18.90 -5.84
CA ALA A 108 10.73 17.87 -5.98
C ALA A 108 12.04 18.29 -5.30
N ARG A 109 12.45 19.55 -5.51
CA ARG A 109 13.66 20.12 -4.92
C ARG A 109 13.58 20.17 -3.39
N ASP A 110 12.48 20.65 -2.84
CA ASP A 110 12.32 20.82 -1.40
C ASP A 110 12.26 19.48 -0.67
N GLN A 111 11.55 18.50 -1.23
CA GLN A 111 11.44 17.17 -0.62
C GLN A 111 12.75 16.40 -0.73
N THR A 112 13.47 16.53 -1.85
CA THR A 112 14.84 16.00 -2.01
C THR A 112 15.79 16.62 -0.99
N ARG A 113 15.74 17.95 -0.82
CA ARG A 113 16.53 18.67 0.19
C ARG A 113 16.18 18.21 1.61
N PHE A 114 14.90 18.03 1.93
CA PHE A 114 14.47 17.54 3.23
C PHE A 114 15.00 16.13 3.52
N LEU A 115 14.91 15.24 2.53
CA LEU A 115 15.46 13.88 2.61
C LEU A 115 16.98 13.89 2.86
N ARG A 116 17.71 14.65 2.04
CA ARG A 116 19.18 14.75 2.02
C ARG A 116 19.76 15.43 3.26
N ASP A 117 19.27 16.62 3.59
CA ASP A 117 19.93 17.51 4.55
C ASP A 117 19.36 17.39 5.97
N TYR A 118 18.17 16.78 6.14
CA TYR A 118 17.45 16.79 7.41
C TYR A 118 17.08 15.38 7.89
N ILE A 119 16.05 14.75 7.32
CA ILE A 119 15.52 13.51 7.91
C ILE A 119 16.44 12.31 7.73
N GLY A 120 17.13 12.18 6.60
CA GLY A 120 18.09 11.09 6.34
C GLY A 120 19.26 11.09 7.34
N PRO A 121 20.03 12.18 7.46
CA PRO A 121 21.11 12.29 8.44
C PRO A 121 20.60 12.16 9.89
N LEU A 122 19.44 12.72 10.20
CA LEU A 122 18.87 12.63 11.55
C LEU A 122 18.46 11.20 11.92
N LYS A 123 17.85 10.46 10.99
CA LYS A 123 17.53 9.03 11.16
C LYS A 123 18.78 8.23 11.50
N THR A 124 19.87 8.46 10.77
CA THR A 124 21.17 7.81 10.99
C THR A 124 21.74 8.18 12.36
N LYS A 125 21.72 9.48 12.70
CA LYS A 125 22.17 9.98 14.00
C LYS A 125 21.38 9.39 15.18
N TRP A 126 20.09 9.14 14.99
CA TRP A 126 19.23 8.54 16.01
C TRP A 126 19.24 7.00 15.99
N ALA A 127 20.02 6.39 15.08
CA ALA A 127 20.11 4.94 14.89
C ALA A 127 18.73 4.27 14.76
N LEU A 128 17.80 4.90 14.04
CA LEU A 128 16.46 4.35 13.83
C LEU A 128 16.42 3.40 12.63
N ASP A 129 15.94 2.19 12.88
CA ASP A 129 15.66 1.18 11.86
C ASP A 129 14.23 1.36 11.31
N VAL A 130 14.06 2.36 10.44
CA VAL A 130 12.80 2.65 9.74
C VAL A 130 13.08 2.99 8.30
N ARG A 131 12.37 2.43 7.33
CA ARG A 131 12.57 2.79 5.93
C ARG A 131 11.89 4.12 5.60
N LEU A 132 12.52 4.98 4.82
CA LEU A 132 11.91 6.22 4.37
C LEU A 132 11.23 6.03 3.01
N LEU A 133 9.97 6.50 2.93
CA LEU A 133 9.13 6.42 1.75
C LEU A 133 8.81 7.81 1.20
N ALA A 134 8.93 8.00 -0.11
CA ALA A 134 8.47 9.20 -0.80
C ALA A 134 7.81 8.83 -2.15
N ASN A 135 6.84 9.57 -2.68
CA ASN A 135 6.26 10.82 -2.19
C ASN A 135 4.73 10.71 -1.96
N GLU A 136 4.17 9.51 -2.11
CA GLU A 136 2.73 9.24 -2.05
C GLU A 136 1.92 10.16 -2.96
N ALA A 137 2.41 10.40 -4.19
CA ALA A 137 1.71 11.22 -5.17
C ALA A 137 0.30 10.69 -5.45
N THR A 138 -0.64 11.58 -5.75
CA THR A 138 -2.02 11.19 -6.07
C THR A 138 -2.14 10.33 -7.32
N GLU A 139 -1.23 10.53 -8.27
CA GLU A 139 -1.21 9.87 -9.57
C GLU A 139 0.19 9.42 -9.98
N TRP A 140 0.25 8.48 -10.92
CA TRP A 140 1.49 7.96 -11.49
C TRP A 140 1.77 8.58 -12.86
N ASP A 141 1.89 9.89 -12.90
CA ASP A 141 2.10 10.65 -14.13
C ASP A 141 3.56 11.08 -14.33
N ALA A 142 3.81 11.90 -15.37
CA ALA A 142 5.14 12.40 -15.67
C ALA A 142 5.70 13.31 -14.56
N GLN A 143 4.84 14.01 -13.81
CA GLN A 143 5.27 14.84 -12.69
C GLN A 143 5.77 13.95 -11.55
N PHE A 144 5.04 12.90 -11.19
CA PHE A 144 5.49 11.92 -10.22
C PHE A 144 6.84 11.29 -10.62
N LYS A 145 6.98 10.84 -11.87
CA LYS A 145 8.24 10.26 -12.35
C LYS A 145 9.40 11.25 -12.28
N SER A 146 9.23 12.46 -12.79
CA SER A 146 10.26 13.51 -12.74
C SER A 146 10.68 13.85 -11.30
N TRP A 147 9.72 13.88 -10.39
CA TRP A 147 9.98 14.15 -8.98
C TRP A 147 10.84 13.06 -8.33
N ILE A 148 10.49 11.79 -8.53
CA ILE A 148 11.27 10.68 -7.99
C ILE A 148 12.66 10.62 -8.63
N LEU A 149 12.78 10.86 -9.94
CA LEU A 149 14.08 10.95 -10.59
C LEU A 149 14.95 12.07 -10.03
N THR A 150 14.37 13.19 -9.58
CA THR A 150 15.12 14.25 -8.87
C THR A 150 15.77 13.72 -7.59
N MET A 151 15.09 12.85 -6.84
CA MET A 151 15.64 12.23 -5.62
C MET A 151 16.67 11.14 -5.94
N LEU A 152 16.38 10.29 -6.94
CA LEU A 152 17.27 9.19 -7.31
C LEU A 152 18.59 9.68 -7.93
N ASN A 153 18.57 10.81 -8.63
CA ASN A 153 19.74 11.40 -9.26
C ASN A 153 20.56 12.31 -8.33
N ASP A 154 20.07 12.63 -7.12
CA ASP A 154 20.87 13.32 -6.10
C ASP A 154 21.66 12.27 -5.28
N PRO A 155 23.00 12.20 -5.42
CA PRO A 155 23.80 11.14 -4.81
C PRO A 155 23.82 11.19 -3.28
N GLN A 156 23.43 12.31 -2.67
CA GLN A 156 23.35 12.45 -1.22
C GLN A 156 21.93 12.15 -0.70
N ALA A 157 20.89 12.31 -1.52
CA ALA A 157 19.52 11.99 -1.17
C ALA A 157 19.19 10.50 -1.42
N ALA A 158 19.63 9.96 -2.56
CA ALA A 158 19.29 8.61 -3.02
C ALA A 158 19.60 7.50 -1.99
N PRO A 159 20.69 7.54 -1.20
CA PRO A 159 20.94 6.55 -0.16
C PRO A 159 19.86 6.49 0.93
N TYR A 160 19.15 7.59 1.17
CA TYR A 160 18.10 7.66 2.20
C TYR A 160 16.71 7.30 1.68
N LEU A 161 16.48 7.23 0.36
CA LEU A 161 15.20 6.79 -0.19
C LEU A 161 15.15 5.26 -0.25
N ASP A 162 14.23 4.63 0.47
CA ASP A 162 14.09 3.17 0.48
C ASP A 162 12.94 2.69 -0.43
N ILE A 163 11.83 3.43 -0.39
CA ILE A 163 10.58 3.04 -1.05
C ILE A 163 10.01 4.25 -1.79
N VAL A 164 9.61 4.03 -3.04
CA VAL A 164 8.82 4.96 -3.83
C VAL A 164 7.35 4.59 -3.68
N GLY A 165 6.50 5.53 -3.28
CA GLY A 165 5.05 5.30 -3.08
C GLY A 165 4.18 6.23 -3.93
N GLY A 166 3.02 5.72 -4.36
CA GLY A 166 2.01 6.51 -5.08
C GLY A 166 0.60 5.91 -4.95
N HIS A 167 -0.42 6.74 -5.14
CA HIS A 167 -1.84 6.41 -5.05
C HIS A 167 -2.43 6.19 -6.45
N ARG A 168 -3.77 6.20 -6.60
CA ARG A 168 -4.42 6.04 -7.92
C ARG A 168 -5.82 6.69 -8.02
N TYR A 169 -6.00 8.00 -7.89
CA TYR A 169 -7.37 8.54 -7.73
C TYR A 169 -8.11 9.00 -8.98
N ARG A 170 -7.46 9.63 -9.95
CA ARG A 170 -8.11 10.34 -11.07
C ARG A 170 -7.85 9.65 -12.40
N LYS A 171 -6.63 9.17 -12.67
CA LYS A 171 -6.27 8.59 -13.96
C LYS A 171 -6.06 7.07 -13.84
N PRO A 172 -6.27 6.30 -14.93
CA PRO A 172 -5.79 4.92 -14.97
C PRO A 172 -4.27 4.96 -15.12
N ALA A 173 -3.50 4.58 -14.09
CA ALA A 173 -2.05 4.80 -14.14
C ALA A 173 -1.21 3.71 -13.46
N ALA A 174 -1.60 2.43 -13.59
CA ALA A 174 -0.61 1.39 -13.36
C ALA A 174 0.39 1.42 -14.52
N SER A 175 1.56 2.01 -14.29
CA SER A 175 2.64 2.08 -15.27
C SER A 175 3.95 1.64 -14.63
N ALA A 176 4.76 0.90 -15.38
CA ALA A 176 6.09 0.53 -14.95
C ALA A 176 6.93 1.78 -14.69
N PHE A 177 7.80 1.69 -13.68
CA PHE A 177 8.78 2.73 -13.37
C PHE A 177 10.16 2.09 -13.12
N PRO A 178 10.83 1.60 -14.19
CA PRO A 178 12.01 0.75 -14.04
C PRO A 178 13.20 1.37 -13.33
N GLU A 179 13.36 2.69 -13.47
CA GLU A 179 14.41 3.47 -12.83
C GLU A 179 14.41 3.28 -11.30
N VAL A 180 13.24 3.03 -10.70
CA VAL A 180 13.12 2.78 -9.25
C VAL A 180 13.82 1.49 -8.85
N TRP A 181 13.52 0.36 -9.51
CA TRP A 181 14.14 -0.92 -9.15
C TRP A 181 15.56 -1.08 -9.72
N GLN A 182 15.89 -0.42 -10.84
CA GLN A 182 17.27 -0.29 -11.32
C GLN A 182 18.15 0.45 -10.31
N ALA A 183 17.61 1.43 -9.58
CA ALA A 183 18.27 2.08 -8.45
C ALA A 183 18.23 1.26 -7.14
N GLY A 184 17.78 0.00 -7.19
CA GLY A 184 17.68 -0.90 -6.03
C GLY A 184 16.58 -0.52 -5.03
N LYS A 185 15.61 0.31 -5.43
CA LYS A 185 14.53 0.79 -4.56
C LYS A 185 13.26 -0.03 -4.76
N ARG A 186 12.36 0.02 -3.78
CA ARG A 186 11.03 -0.61 -3.87
C ARG A 186 9.98 0.37 -4.40
N LEU A 187 8.93 -0.14 -5.01
CA LEU A 187 7.82 0.66 -5.56
C LEU A 187 6.49 0.14 -5.02
N TRP A 188 5.71 0.99 -4.33
CA TRP A 188 4.49 0.60 -3.62
C TRP A 188 3.28 1.41 -4.12
N MET A 189 2.13 0.74 -4.26
CA MET A 189 0.83 1.41 -4.35
C MET A 189 0.30 1.54 -2.91
N THR A 190 0.30 2.76 -2.37
CA THR A 190 0.12 2.99 -0.92
C THR A 190 -1.30 3.35 -0.52
N GLU A 191 -2.16 3.69 -1.47
CA GLU A 191 -3.54 4.07 -1.16
C GLU A 191 -4.43 4.00 -2.41
N TYR A 192 -5.43 3.11 -2.40
CA TYR A 192 -6.52 3.17 -3.36
C TYR A 192 -7.74 2.33 -2.96
N TYR A 193 -8.90 2.72 -3.48
CA TYR A 193 -10.11 1.88 -3.55
C TYR A 193 -10.89 2.18 -4.83
N TRP A 194 -11.54 1.18 -5.41
CA TRP A 194 -12.38 1.40 -6.59
C TRP A 194 -13.75 1.95 -6.21
N GLU A 195 -14.09 3.14 -6.70
CA GLU A 195 -15.38 3.79 -6.47
C GLU A 195 -16.25 3.91 -7.74
N GLY A 196 -15.76 3.45 -8.89
CA GLY A 196 -16.45 3.55 -10.17
C GLY A 196 -17.61 2.57 -10.37
N LYS A 197 -18.04 2.40 -11.62
CA LYS A 197 -19.10 1.45 -12.03
C LYS A 197 -18.59 0.00 -12.01
N GLY A 198 -19.54 -0.94 -12.08
CA GLY A 198 -19.29 -2.38 -12.16
C GLY A 198 -19.18 -3.07 -10.80
N PRO A 199 -18.99 -4.40 -10.78
CA PRO A 199 -18.85 -5.14 -9.53
C PRO A 199 -17.56 -4.72 -8.79
N LEU A 200 -17.73 -4.06 -7.64
CA LEU A 200 -16.63 -3.40 -6.92
C LEU A 200 -15.43 -4.32 -6.62
N TYR A 201 -15.70 -5.56 -6.20
CA TYR A 201 -14.68 -6.56 -5.89
C TYR A 201 -13.83 -6.93 -7.12
N LEU A 202 -14.49 -7.10 -8.27
CA LEU A 202 -13.86 -7.50 -9.53
C LEU A 202 -13.01 -6.36 -10.09
N GLN A 203 -13.51 -5.14 -10.01
CA GLN A 203 -12.78 -3.94 -10.42
C GLN A 203 -11.57 -3.68 -9.51
N ASN A 204 -11.71 -3.90 -8.20
CA ASN A 204 -10.59 -3.83 -7.27
C ASN A 204 -9.51 -4.89 -7.59
N ALA A 205 -9.91 -6.13 -7.89
CA ALA A 205 -8.97 -7.18 -8.29
C ALA A 205 -8.24 -6.88 -9.59
N ARG A 206 -8.93 -6.27 -10.57
CA ARG A 206 -8.29 -5.75 -11.80
C ARG A 206 -7.23 -4.69 -11.49
N VAL A 207 -7.51 -3.80 -10.54
CA VAL A 207 -6.55 -2.75 -10.16
C VAL A 207 -5.36 -3.33 -9.43
N ILE A 208 -5.57 -4.24 -8.47
CA ILE A 208 -4.49 -4.99 -7.80
C ILE A 208 -3.63 -5.69 -8.86
N HIS A 209 -4.23 -6.46 -9.76
CA HIS A 209 -3.53 -7.14 -10.84
C HIS A 209 -2.67 -6.18 -11.68
N ASN A 210 -3.25 -5.07 -12.15
CA ASN A 210 -2.54 -4.11 -12.98
C ASN A 210 -1.33 -3.51 -12.24
N PHE A 211 -1.44 -3.22 -10.95
CA PHE A 211 -0.30 -2.73 -10.18
C PHE A 211 0.77 -3.81 -9.96
N MET A 212 0.39 -5.05 -9.65
CA MET A 212 1.35 -6.13 -9.45
C MET A 212 2.05 -6.55 -10.75
N VAL A 213 1.34 -6.54 -11.90
CA VAL A 213 1.85 -7.03 -13.19
C VAL A 213 2.41 -5.92 -14.07
N LYS A 214 1.64 -4.84 -14.31
CA LYS A 214 2.04 -3.77 -15.24
C LYS A 214 2.95 -2.74 -14.59
N ALA A 215 2.63 -2.32 -13.37
CA ALA A 215 3.47 -1.38 -12.63
C ALA A 215 4.61 -2.06 -11.86
N GLN A 216 4.49 -3.38 -11.64
CA GLN A 216 5.46 -4.21 -10.92
C GLN A 216 5.72 -3.71 -9.48
N VAL A 217 4.66 -3.31 -8.78
CA VAL A 217 4.78 -2.90 -7.38
C VAL A 217 5.13 -4.08 -6.47
N ASN A 218 5.84 -3.79 -5.39
CA ASN A 218 6.15 -4.75 -4.35
C ASN A 218 5.05 -4.86 -3.28
N ALA A 219 4.16 -3.86 -3.21
CA ALA A 219 3.04 -3.84 -2.26
C ALA A 219 1.83 -3.06 -2.81
N TYR A 220 0.65 -3.46 -2.37
CA TYR A 220 -0.63 -2.80 -2.62
C TYR A 220 -1.38 -2.60 -1.31
N LEU A 221 -1.72 -1.36 -0.96
CA LEU A 221 -2.48 -1.01 0.23
C LEU A 221 -3.87 -0.47 -0.14
N PHE A 222 -4.91 -1.13 0.35
CA PHE A 222 -6.27 -0.61 0.25
C PHE A 222 -6.48 0.50 1.29
N TRP A 223 -7.29 1.51 0.96
CA TRP A 223 -7.41 2.74 1.77
C TRP A 223 -7.79 2.50 3.24
N TRP A 224 -9.07 2.22 3.55
CA TRP A 224 -9.48 1.94 4.93
C TRP A 224 -9.66 0.45 5.18
N LEU A 225 -9.09 -0.04 6.27
CA LEU A 225 -9.50 -1.31 6.85
C LEU A 225 -10.94 -1.20 7.38
N PHE A 226 -11.18 -0.21 8.25
CA PHE A 226 -12.51 0.20 8.72
C PHE A 226 -12.48 1.70 9.01
N ALA A 227 -13.66 2.33 8.97
CA ALA A 227 -13.85 3.72 9.38
C ALA A 227 -15.29 3.89 9.88
N ARG A 228 -15.53 4.93 10.68
CA ARG A 228 -16.88 5.28 11.14
C ARG A 228 -17.85 5.35 9.96
N PRO A 229 -19.13 4.94 10.14
CA PRO A 229 -20.15 5.05 9.11
C PRO A 229 -20.28 6.47 8.54
N ASP A 230 -19.69 6.70 7.36
CA ASP A 230 -20.07 7.80 6.46
C ASP A 230 -20.95 7.31 5.31
N LYS A 231 -21.35 8.24 4.42
CA LYS A 231 -22.23 7.95 3.27
C LYS A 231 -21.65 6.94 2.27
N SER A 232 -20.34 6.68 2.24
CA SER A 232 -19.67 5.79 1.30
C SER A 232 -19.12 4.55 1.99
N THR A 233 -19.77 3.41 1.74
CA THR A 233 -19.30 2.10 2.22
C THR A 233 -18.15 1.53 1.38
N ARG A 234 -17.79 2.16 0.26
CA ARG A 234 -16.85 1.59 -0.74
C ARG A 234 -15.39 1.69 -0.34
N ALA A 235 -15.05 2.69 0.46
CA ALA A 235 -13.65 2.98 0.81
C ALA A 235 -13.06 2.05 1.88
N ARG A 236 -13.83 1.04 2.33
CA ARG A 236 -13.55 0.26 3.55
C ARG A 236 -13.64 -1.24 3.30
N LEU A 237 -12.82 -2.01 4.00
CA LEU A 237 -12.86 -3.48 3.96
C LEU A 237 -13.85 -4.09 4.97
N ILE A 238 -14.08 -3.42 6.10
CA ILE A 238 -15.02 -3.82 7.14
C ILE A 238 -16.03 -2.70 7.34
N LEU A 239 -17.32 -3.06 7.34
CA LEU A 239 -18.44 -2.17 7.60
C LEU A 239 -18.96 -2.43 9.01
N PHE A 240 -19.08 -1.38 9.81
CA PHE A 240 -19.59 -1.46 11.17
C PHE A 240 -20.98 -0.85 11.24
N ASP A 241 -21.90 -1.53 11.93
CA ASP A 241 -23.18 -0.97 12.35
C ASP A 241 -23.06 -0.60 13.84
N GLU A 242 -22.87 0.69 14.10
CA GLU A 242 -22.73 1.21 15.47
C GLU A 242 -23.99 1.01 16.32
N LYS A 243 -25.17 1.00 15.71
CA LYS A 243 -26.43 0.85 16.45
C LYS A 243 -26.68 -0.60 16.85
N ALA A 244 -26.43 -1.52 15.91
CA ALA A 244 -26.60 -2.95 16.14
C ALA A 244 -25.40 -3.57 16.88
N GLY A 245 -24.25 -2.90 16.95
CA GLY A 245 -23.01 -3.47 17.49
C GLY A 245 -22.47 -4.63 16.64
N THR A 246 -22.79 -4.64 15.34
CA THR A 246 -22.40 -5.72 14.42
C THR A 246 -21.44 -5.21 13.35
N PHE A 247 -20.78 -6.14 12.65
CA PHE A 247 -19.97 -5.80 11.49
C PHE A 247 -20.21 -6.78 10.34
N SER A 248 -19.90 -6.32 9.13
CA SER A 248 -19.85 -7.16 7.93
C SER A 248 -18.55 -6.90 7.17
N ILE A 249 -18.10 -7.91 6.44
CA ILE A 249 -16.89 -7.82 5.62
C ILE A 249 -17.32 -7.42 4.20
N HIS A 250 -16.79 -6.29 3.72
CA HIS A 250 -17.06 -5.82 2.36
C HIS A 250 -16.34 -6.72 1.35
N LYS A 251 -16.93 -6.89 0.16
CA LYS A 251 -16.40 -7.81 -0.86
C LYS A 251 -15.03 -7.40 -1.44
N HIS A 252 -14.61 -6.15 -1.22
CA HIS A 252 -13.23 -5.71 -1.45
C HIS A 252 -12.22 -6.52 -0.63
N ALA A 253 -12.57 -6.93 0.60
CA ALA A 253 -11.67 -7.70 1.46
C ALA A 253 -11.41 -9.10 0.89
N TYR A 254 -12.44 -9.75 0.34
CA TYR A 254 -12.31 -11.05 -0.31
C TYR A 254 -11.50 -10.94 -1.61
N ALA A 255 -11.71 -9.87 -2.40
CA ALA A 255 -10.88 -9.62 -3.58
C ALA A 255 -9.40 -9.38 -3.24
N LEU A 256 -9.11 -8.63 -2.16
CA LEU A 256 -7.75 -8.46 -1.66
C LEU A 256 -7.19 -9.77 -1.10
N GLY A 257 -8.02 -10.54 -0.40
CA GLY A 257 -7.65 -11.82 0.22
C GLY A 257 -7.26 -12.90 -0.79
N GLN A 258 -7.84 -12.89 -2.01
CA GLN A 258 -7.40 -13.74 -3.12
C GLN A 258 -5.91 -13.53 -3.49
N TYR A 259 -5.32 -12.40 -3.10
CA TYR A 259 -3.88 -12.18 -3.16
C TYR A 259 -3.23 -12.38 -1.79
N SER A 260 -3.62 -11.58 -0.80
CA SER A 260 -2.87 -11.41 0.46
C SER A 260 -2.88 -12.62 1.39
N ARG A 261 -3.85 -13.54 1.25
CA ARG A 261 -3.88 -14.77 2.04
C ARG A 261 -2.80 -15.75 1.60
N PHE A 262 -2.51 -15.79 0.30
CA PHE A 262 -1.70 -16.84 -0.32
C PHE A 262 -0.31 -16.34 -0.74
N ILE A 263 -0.21 -15.09 -1.17
CA ILE A 263 1.05 -14.47 -1.58
C ILE A 263 1.65 -13.77 -0.36
N ARG A 264 2.60 -14.43 0.32
CA ARG A 264 3.21 -13.94 1.57
C ARG A 264 4.46 -13.09 1.29
N PRO A 265 4.89 -12.22 2.24
CA PRO A 265 6.13 -11.47 2.08
C PRO A 265 7.31 -12.39 1.72
N GLY A 266 8.08 -11.99 0.71
CA GLY A 266 9.17 -12.78 0.16
C GLY A 266 8.83 -13.46 -1.18
N TYR A 267 7.56 -13.66 -1.51
CA TYR A 267 7.17 -14.23 -2.81
C TYR A 267 7.66 -13.37 -3.98
N HIS A 268 8.07 -14.03 -5.06
CA HIS A 268 8.40 -13.39 -6.33
C HIS A 268 7.26 -13.54 -7.32
N ARG A 269 6.90 -12.45 -8.01
CA ARG A 269 6.04 -12.57 -9.19
C ARG A 269 6.84 -13.23 -10.31
N VAL A 270 6.27 -14.24 -10.96
CA VAL A 270 6.83 -14.86 -12.16
C VAL A 270 6.10 -14.35 -13.39
N ASP A 271 6.77 -14.41 -14.54
CA ASP A 271 6.16 -13.99 -15.80
C ASP A 271 5.14 -15.01 -16.30
N VAL A 272 3.98 -14.51 -16.72
CA VAL A 272 2.95 -15.28 -17.40
C VAL A 272 3.04 -14.93 -18.88
N LYS A 273 3.37 -15.93 -19.70
CA LYS A 273 3.51 -15.79 -21.15
C LYS A 273 2.24 -16.25 -21.86
N GLY A 274 2.09 -15.83 -23.12
CA GLY A 274 0.93 -16.17 -23.96
C GLY A 274 -0.02 -15.00 -24.17
N ARG A 275 -0.94 -15.16 -25.12
CA ARG A 275 -1.95 -14.15 -25.45
C ARG A 275 -3.22 -14.42 -24.65
N LEU A 276 -3.47 -13.59 -23.64
CA LEU A 276 -4.72 -13.60 -22.89
C LEU A 276 -5.72 -12.62 -23.53
N PRO A 277 -7.02 -12.92 -23.53
CA PRO A 277 -8.07 -11.93 -23.82
C PRO A 277 -8.01 -10.72 -22.87
N ASP A 278 -8.40 -9.53 -23.33
CA ASP A 278 -8.32 -8.29 -22.53
C ASP A 278 -9.17 -8.31 -21.25
N ASP A 279 -10.18 -9.18 -21.22
CA ASP A 279 -11.08 -9.39 -20.09
C ASP A 279 -10.65 -10.54 -19.16
N LEU A 280 -9.46 -11.11 -19.37
CA LEU A 280 -8.87 -12.13 -18.50
C LEU A 280 -7.48 -11.69 -18.04
N LEU A 281 -7.29 -11.64 -16.73
CA LEU A 281 -6.03 -11.22 -16.12
C LEU A 281 -5.47 -12.37 -15.29
N VAL A 282 -4.25 -12.80 -15.57
CA VAL A 282 -3.60 -13.92 -14.85
C VAL A 282 -2.23 -13.47 -14.33
N SER A 283 -2.00 -13.66 -13.04
CA SER A 283 -0.70 -13.41 -12.40
C SER A 283 -0.27 -14.59 -11.56
N ALA A 284 1.01 -14.92 -11.56
CA ALA A 284 1.56 -16.05 -10.83
C ALA A 284 2.72 -15.61 -9.92
N TYR A 285 2.88 -16.32 -8.79
CA TYR A 285 3.84 -16.01 -7.75
C TYR A 285 4.45 -17.29 -7.20
N ARG A 286 5.74 -17.26 -6.89
CA ARG A 286 6.48 -18.40 -6.34
C ARG A 286 7.19 -18.03 -5.06
N GLU A 287 7.18 -18.97 -4.12
CA GLU A 287 7.98 -18.86 -2.89
C GLU A 287 9.49 -19.05 -3.21
N PRO A 288 10.40 -18.21 -2.68
CA PRO A 288 11.83 -18.27 -3.04
C PRO A 288 12.52 -19.59 -2.69
N ALA A 289 12.13 -20.22 -1.57
CA ALA A 289 12.78 -21.42 -1.01
C ALA A 289 11.86 -22.65 -1.00
N GLY A 290 10.66 -22.54 -1.56
CA GLY A 290 9.65 -23.57 -1.52
C GLY A 290 9.17 -23.96 -2.92
N SER A 291 8.43 -25.05 -2.98
CA SER A 291 7.73 -25.48 -4.18
C SER A 291 6.34 -24.85 -4.31
N ARG A 292 5.96 -23.93 -3.41
CA ARG A 292 4.64 -23.30 -3.44
C ARG A 292 4.49 -22.32 -4.59
N VAL A 293 3.40 -22.47 -5.33
CA VAL A 293 3.03 -21.63 -6.46
C VAL A 293 1.61 -21.11 -6.25
N VAL A 294 1.41 -19.81 -6.47
CA VAL A 294 0.08 -19.19 -6.41
C VAL A 294 -0.24 -18.60 -7.77
N VAL A 295 -1.40 -18.96 -8.32
CA VAL A 295 -1.93 -18.36 -9.55
C VAL A 295 -3.23 -17.65 -9.22
N VAL A 296 -3.33 -16.37 -9.59
CA VAL A 296 -4.56 -15.59 -9.46
C VAL A 296 -5.07 -15.24 -10.85
N ALA A 297 -6.28 -15.69 -11.16
CA ALA A 297 -7.00 -15.40 -12.38
C ALA A 297 -8.23 -14.51 -12.08
N VAL A 298 -8.34 -13.38 -12.77
CA VAL A 298 -9.47 -12.46 -12.70
C VAL A 298 -10.20 -12.49 -14.04
N ASN A 299 -11.36 -13.15 -14.09
CA ASN A 299 -12.20 -13.22 -15.27
C ASN A 299 -13.26 -12.12 -15.23
N LEU A 300 -13.11 -11.11 -16.09
CA LEU A 300 -14.03 -9.98 -16.20
C LEU A 300 -15.20 -10.25 -17.15
N GLY A 301 -15.06 -11.25 -18.02
CA GLY A 301 -16.00 -11.54 -19.10
C GLY A 301 -16.85 -12.77 -18.86
N ALA A 302 -17.22 -13.44 -19.95
CA ALA A 302 -18.03 -14.66 -19.92
C ALA A 302 -17.27 -15.89 -19.37
N ASP A 303 -18.04 -16.93 -19.03
CA ASP A 303 -17.54 -18.25 -18.66
C ASP A 303 -16.55 -18.78 -19.72
N ARG A 304 -15.45 -19.37 -19.27
CA ARG A 304 -14.40 -19.90 -20.16
C ARG A 304 -13.57 -20.98 -19.49
N SER A 305 -13.01 -21.87 -20.31
CA SER A 305 -11.93 -22.76 -19.88
C SER A 305 -10.59 -22.14 -20.23
N ILE A 306 -9.61 -22.29 -19.34
CA ILE A 306 -8.22 -21.89 -19.58
C ILE A 306 -7.29 -23.04 -19.20
N SER A 307 -6.16 -23.11 -19.87
CA SER A 307 -5.07 -24.04 -19.56
C SER A 307 -3.82 -23.22 -19.27
N ILE A 308 -3.23 -23.43 -18.10
CA ILE A 308 -2.00 -22.78 -17.65
C ILE A 308 -0.96 -23.87 -17.45
N GLU A 309 0.10 -23.82 -18.24
CA GLU A 309 1.28 -24.66 -18.05
C GLU A 309 2.26 -23.95 -17.12
N ILE A 310 2.80 -24.67 -16.13
CA ILE A 310 3.75 -24.14 -15.16
C ILE A 310 4.92 -25.11 -15.03
N ASP A 311 6.14 -24.65 -15.28
CA ASP A 311 7.34 -25.47 -15.16
C ASP A 311 7.67 -25.78 -13.68
N GLY A 312 8.13 -27.00 -13.39
CA GLY A 312 8.67 -27.37 -12.09
C GLY A 312 7.62 -27.45 -10.97
N VAL A 313 6.41 -27.87 -11.32
CA VAL A 313 5.27 -28.08 -10.39
C VAL A 313 4.85 -29.54 -10.28
N GLU A 314 5.68 -30.47 -10.75
CA GLU A 314 5.43 -31.90 -10.63
C GLU A 314 5.27 -32.28 -9.14
N GLY A 315 4.19 -33.00 -8.83
CA GLY A 315 3.90 -33.45 -7.47
C GLY A 315 3.18 -32.44 -6.58
N LEU A 316 2.91 -31.20 -7.04
CA LEU A 316 2.12 -30.26 -6.25
C LEU A 316 0.63 -30.66 -6.18
N HIS A 317 0.08 -30.52 -4.99
CA HIS A 317 -1.35 -30.59 -4.71
C HIS A 317 -1.98 -29.21 -4.86
N TRP A 318 -2.96 -29.11 -5.75
CA TRP A 318 -3.59 -27.85 -6.11
C TRP A 318 -4.88 -27.63 -5.35
N ARG A 319 -5.05 -26.41 -4.86
CA ARG A 319 -6.17 -25.98 -4.03
C ARG A 319 -6.80 -24.73 -4.62
N THR A 320 -8.13 -24.66 -4.70
CA THR A 320 -8.84 -23.61 -5.44
C THR A 320 -9.73 -22.74 -4.56
N TRP A 321 -9.64 -21.41 -4.66
CA TRP A 321 -10.55 -20.48 -3.99
C TRP A 321 -11.19 -19.51 -4.97
N GLN A 322 -12.48 -19.25 -4.80
CA GLN A 322 -13.25 -18.37 -5.68
C GLN A 322 -13.91 -17.23 -4.92
N THR A 323 -13.83 -16.02 -5.48
CA THR A 323 -14.66 -14.88 -5.12
C THR A 323 -15.49 -14.50 -6.33
N SER A 324 -16.80 -14.37 -6.13
CA SER A 324 -17.77 -14.02 -7.16
C SER A 324 -18.81 -13.07 -6.57
N ARG A 325 -19.89 -12.79 -7.30
CA ARG A 325 -21.01 -12.00 -6.76
C ARG A 325 -21.62 -12.65 -5.51
N THR A 326 -21.70 -13.96 -5.47
CA THR A 326 -22.34 -14.73 -4.38
C THR A 326 -21.33 -15.39 -3.45
N GLU A 327 -20.08 -15.57 -3.89
CA GLU A 327 -19.05 -16.25 -3.10
C GLU A 327 -18.01 -15.30 -2.53
N ASN A 328 -17.46 -15.66 -1.38
CA ASN A 328 -16.54 -14.85 -0.59
C ASN A 328 -15.31 -15.70 -0.25
N MET A 329 -14.33 -15.78 -1.15
CA MET A 329 -13.17 -16.69 -1.05
C MET A 329 -13.57 -18.14 -0.69
N THR A 330 -14.61 -18.65 -1.34
CA THR A 330 -15.13 -20.00 -1.11
C THR A 330 -14.13 -21.04 -1.66
N ARG A 331 -13.82 -22.07 -0.86
CA ARG A 331 -13.04 -23.23 -1.33
C ARG A 331 -13.87 -24.00 -2.37
N ARG A 332 -13.27 -24.25 -3.53
CA ARG A 332 -13.84 -25.07 -4.61
C ARG A 332 -13.13 -26.42 -4.68
N ASP A 333 -13.65 -27.29 -5.54
CA ASP A 333 -12.96 -28.52 -5.90
C ASP A 333 -11.56 -28.21 -6.42
N ASP A 334 -10.65 -29.12 -6.09
CA ASP A 334 -9.25 -29.00 -6.44
C ASP A 334 -9.12 -29.27 -7.95
N VAL A 335 -8.69 -28.25 -8.68
CA VAL A 335 -8.46 -28.33 -10.13
C VAL A 335 -6.99 -28.09 -10.42
N LYS A 336 -6.48 -28.74 -11.46
CA LYS A 336 -5.12 -28.46 -11.92
C LYS A 336 -5.09 -27.22 -12.81
N PRO A 337 -3.96 -26.51 -12.89
CA PRO A 337 -3.80 -25.33 -13.75
C PRO A 337 -4.14 -25.57 -15.23
N GLU A 338 -3.94 -26.80 -15.73
CA GLU A 338 -4.13 -27.16 -17.14
C GLU A 338 -5.61 -27.30 -17.54
N THR A 339 -6.53 -27.42 -16.57
CA THR A 339 -7.95 -27.72 -16.82
C THR A 339 -8.89 -26.78 -16.07
N MET A 340 -8.52 -25.51 -15.92
CA MET A 340 -9.33 -24.57 -15.16
C MET A 340 -10.58 -24.14 -15.91
N PHE A 341 -11.73 -24.15 -15.22
CA PHE A 341 -12.93 -23.47 -15.66
C PHE A 341 -13.16 -22.20 -14.83
N LEU A 342 -13.28 -21.06 -15.50
CA LEU A 342 -13.52 -19.76 -14.90
C LEU A 342 -14.95 -19.30 -15.23
N GLN A 343 -15.79 -19.20 -14.21
CA GLN A 343 -17.10 -18.58 -14.33
C GLN A 343 -16.96 -17.08 -14.62
N LYS A 344 -17.99 -16.48 -15.22
CA LYS A 344 -18.05 -15.05 -15.50
C LYS A 344 -17.92 -14.22 -14.22
N GLU A 345 -17.28 -13.06 -14.34
CA GLU A 345 -17.12 -12.10 -13.25
C GLU A 345 -16.51 -12.71 -11.96
N THR A 346 -15.49 -13.57 -12.08
CA THR A 346 -14.88 -14.23 -10.91
C THR A 346 -13.41 -13.87 -10.71
N ILE A 347 -12.96 -14.05 -9.46
CA ILE A 347 -11.56 -14.10 -9.10
C ILE A 347 -11.31 -15.51 -8.58
N VAL A 348 -10.43 -16.26 -9.24
CA VAL A 348 -10.02 -17.60 -8.84
C VAL A 348 -8.56 -17.58 -8.42
N THR A 349 -8.24 -18.25 -7.33
CA THR A 349 -6.86 -18.41 -6.86
C THR A 349 -6.57 -19.88 -6.68
N LEU A 350 -5.53 -20.34 -7.35
CA LEU A 350 -4.94 -21.66 -7.20
C LEU A 350 -3.72 -21.55 -6.30
N VAL A 351 -3.56 -22.49 -5.39
CA VAL A 351 -2.37 -22.64 -4.57
C VAL A 351 -1.88 -24.07 -4.75
N GLY A 352 -0.72 -24.21 -5.39
CA GLY A 352 0.03 -25.46 -5.46
C GLY A 352 0.94 -25.57 -4.25
N GLU A 353 0.81 -26.64 -3.50
CA GLU A 353 1.61 -26.94 -2.30
C GLU A 353 2.17 -28.37 -2.41
N PRO A 354 3.39 -28.64 -1.92
CA PRO A 354 3.97 -29.97 -1.94
C PRO A 354 3.18 -31.00 -1.12
#